data_AF-A0A832TQX2-F1
#
_entry.id   AF-A0A832TQX2-F1
#
_cell.length_a   1.000
_cell.length_b   1.000
_cell.length_c   1.000
_cell.angle_alpha   90.00
_cell.angle_beta   90.00
_cell.angle_gamma   90.00
#
_symmetry.space_group_name_H-M   'P 1'
#
loop_
_entity.id
_entity.type
_entity.pdbx_description
1 polymer ?
#
loop_
_entity_poly.entity_id
_entity_poly.type
_entity_poly.pdbx_seq_one_letter_code
_entity_poly.pdbx_strand_id
1 'polypeptide(L)'
;LSFLAFLIFNKYPAKIFPGDIGTLIVGAIIASFSIIKHIEIIGVILLLPQIMEFLFKSMKRFGGKKYGPTKVDNKGILYPQKYLSVANLLTSHFKLTEKSLVLIIWLIGAIFGIMAIIITYLVVVN
;
A
#
# COMPACT_ATOMS: atom_id res chain seq x y z
N LEU A 1 -3.40 -2.64 -18.59
CA LEU A 1 -2.80 -3.94 -18.97
C LEU A 1 -1.43 -4.16 -18.32
N SER A 2 -0.52 -3.18 -18.34
CA SER A 2 0.85 -3.31 -17.81
C SER A 2 0.94 -3.74 -16.34
N PHE A 3 0.14 -3.14 -15.44
CA PHE A 3 0.12 -3.55 -14.02
C PHE A 3 -0.46 -4.94 -13.77
N LEU A 4 -1.37 -5.41 -14.63
CA LEU A 4 -1.92 -6.76 -14.52
C LEU A 4 -0.87 -7.80 -14.92
N ALA A 5 -0.12 -7.54 -16.00
CA ALA A 5 1.03 -8.37 -16.38
C ALA A 5 2.10 -8.37 -15.28
N PHE A 6 2.44 -7.20 -14.74
CA PHE A 6 3.35 -7.08 -13.60
C PHE A 6 2.88 -7.92 -12.39
N LEU A 7 1.59 -7.84 -12.05
CA LEU A 7 1.01 -8.57 -10.94
C LEU A 7 1.14 -10.09 -11.09
N ILE A 8 1.04 -10.63 -12.31
CA ILE A 8 1.23 -12.08 -12.55
C ILE A 8 2.63 -12.53 -12.13
N PHE A 9 3.66 -11.72 -12.41
CA PHE A 9 5.05 -12.03 -12.05
C PHE A 9 5.43 -11.61 -10.64
N ASN A 10 4.74 -10.62 -10.05
CA ASN A 10 5.00 -10.14 -8.69
C ASN A 10 4.20 -10.90 -7.62
N LYS A 11 3.06 -11.51 -7.97
CA LYS A 11 2.26 -12.30 -7.04
C LYS A 11 3.09 -13.43 -6.44
N TYR A 12 2.90 -13.67 -5.14
CA TYR A 12 3.65 -14.68 -4.39
C TYR A 12 3.64 -16.06 -5.09
N PRO A 13 4.81 -16.70 -5.28
CA PRO A 13 6.16 -16.22 -4.95
C PRO A 13 6.67 -15.18 -5.97
N ALA A 14 7.12 -14.03 -5.50
CA ALA A 14 7.51 -12.90 -6.35
C ALA A 14 8.75 -13.23 -7.19
N LYS A 15 8.65 -13.05 -8.52
CA LYS A 15 9.75 -13.21 -9.48
C LYS A 15 10.39 -11.88 -9.87
N ILE A 16 9.61 -10.80 -9.81
CA ILE A 16 10.05 -9.43 -10.09
C ILE A 16 9.57 -8.49 -9.00
N PHE A 17 10.34 -7.43 -8.76
CA PHE A 17 10.00 -6.35 -7.82
C PHE A 17 9.81 -5.03 -8.56
N PRO A 18 8.89 -4.16 -8.11
CA PRO A 18 8.66 -2.88 -8.78
C PRO A 18 9.79 -1.86 -8.51
N GLY A 19 10.49 -2.01 -7.38
CA GLY A 19 11.48 -1.05 -6.90
C GLY A 19 10.90 0.34 -6.65
N ASP A 20 11.80 1.31 -6.45
CA ASP A 20 11.42 2.71 -6.24
C ASP A 20 10.85 3.32 -7.53
N ILE A 21 11.37 2.90 -8.69
CA ILE A 21 10.90 3.38 -10.00
C ILE A 21 9.42 3.07 -10.17
N GLY A 22 8.99 1.83 -9.94
CA GLY A 22 7.59 1.45 -10.08
C GLY A 22 6.68 2.14 -9.07
N THR A 23 7.12 2.25 -7.81
CA THR A 23 6.28 2.79 -6.74
C THR A 23 6.13 4.32 -6.81
N LEU A 24 7.22 5.05 -7.10
CA LEU A 24 7.20 6.52 -7.22
C LEU A 24 6.40 6.96 -8.46
N ILE A 25 6.56 6.26 -9.60
CA ILE A 25 5.81 6.58 -10.83
C ILE A 25 4.30 6.41 -10.61
N VAL A 26 3.87 5.33 -9.94
CA VAL A 26 2.44 5.11 -9.65
C VAL A 26 1.87 6.25 -8.81
N GLY A 27 2.56 6.64 -7.74
CA GLY A 27 2.14 7.76 -6.89
C GLY A 27 2.08 9.08 -7.66
N ALA A 28 3.10 9.36 -8.47
CA ALA A 28 3.15 10.57 -9.29
C ALA A 28 2.00 10.63 -10.31
N ILE A 29 1.71 9.53 -11.01
CA ILE A 29 0.61 9.47 -11.98
C ILE A 29 -0.73 9.76 -11.30
N ILE A 30 -1.02 9.12 -10.15
CA ILE A 30 -2.27 9.33 -9.43
C ILE A 30 -2.40 10.78 -8.96
N ALA A 31 -1.34 11.34 -8.38
CA ALA A 31 -1.32 12.72 -7.91
C ALA A 31 -1.48 13.73 -9.06
N SER A 32 -0.70 13.57 -10.14
CA SER A 32 -0.80 14.44 -11.32
C SER A 32 -2.17 14.38 -11.97
N PHE A 33 -2.75 13.18 -12.13
CA PHE A 33 -4.09 13.02 -12.68
C PHE A 33 -5.14 13.72 -11.80
N SER A 34 -5.03 13.57 -10.48
CA SER A 34 -5.95 14.19 -9.53
C SER A 34 -5.93 15.72 -9.59
N ILE A 35 -4.75 16.32 -9.79
CA ILE A 35 -4.58 17.77 -9.90
C ILE A 35 -5.12 18.27 -11.25
N ILE A 36 -4.77 17.60 -12.36
CA ILE A 36 -5.22 17.98 -13.71
C ILE A 36 -6.75 17.94 -13.82
N LYS A 37 -7.40 17.02 -13.11
CA LYS A 37 -8.85 16.86 -13.10
C LYS A 37 -9.55 17.68 -12.02
N HIS A 38 -8.83 18.46 -11.21
CA HIS A 38 -9.39 19.23 -10.09
C HIS A 38 -10.24 18.37 -9.12
N ILE A 39 -9.76 17.16 -8.84
CA ILE A 39 -10.38 16.18 -7.94
C ILE A 39 -9.43 15.81 -6.80
N GLU A 40 -8.65 16.77 -6.30
CA GLU A 40 -7.56 16.59 -5.33
C GLU A 40 -8.02 15.81 -4.08
N ILE A 41 -9.21 16.12 -3.58
CA ILE A 41 -9.79 15.46 -2.40
C ILE A 41 -10.01 13.96 -2.66
N ILE A 42 -10.50 13.60 -3.85
CA ILE A 42 -10.71 12.20 -4.25
C ILE A 42 -9.37 11.48 -4.38
N GLY A 43 -8.36 12.14 -4.95
CA GLY A 43 -7.00 11.60 -5.03
C GLY A 43 -6.38 11.35 -3.64
N VAL A 44 -6.60 12.24 -2.68
CA VAL A 44 -6.16 12.07 -1.29
C VAL A 44 -6.85 10.88 -0.64
N ILE A 45 -8.16 10.72 -0.83
CA ILE A 45 -8.91 9.57 -0.30
C ILE A 45 -8.40 8.26 -0.89
N LEU A 46 -8.13 8.23 -2.20
CA LEU A 46 -7.58 7.06 -2.88
C LEU A 46 -6.19 6.69 -2.34
N LEU A 47 -5.34 7.68 -2.06
CA LEU A 47 -3.98 7.49 -1.55
C LEU A 47 -3.91 7.37 -0.02
N LEU A 48 -5.03 7.43 0.68
CA LEU A 48 -5.06 7.47 2.15
C LEU A 48 -4.32 6.31 2.82
N PRO A 49 -4.42 5.04 2.35
CA PRO A 49 -3.62 3.94 2.92
C PRO A 49 -2.10 4.19 2.84
N GLN A 50 -1.62 4.74 1.73
CA GLN A 50 -0.21 5.08 1.52
C GLN A 50 0.20 6.29 2.37
N ILE A 51 -0.68 7.28 2.51
CA ILE A 51 -0.45 8.44 3.37
C ILE A 51 -0.32 7.98 4.83
N MET A 52 -1.20 7.09 5.29
CA MET A 52 -1.12 6.52 6.64
C MET A 52 0.18 5.75 6.87
N GLU A 53 0.63 4.97 5.90
CA GLU A 53 1.93 4.27 5.96
C GLU A 53 3.10 5.26 6.06
N PHE A 54 3.05 6.37 5.31
CA PHE A 54 4.03 7.44 5.40
C PHE A 54 4.02 8.14 6.77
N LEU A 55 2.84 8.47 7.29
CA LEU A 55 2.69 9.12 8.60
C LEU A 55 3.24 8.23 9.72
N PHE A 56 2.93 6.93 9.71
CA PHE A 56 3.46 5.98 10.69
C PHE A 56 4.99 5.90 10.70
N LYS A 57 5.62 5.97 9.52
CA LYS A 57 7.08 6.02 9.40
C LYS A 57 7.65 7.37 9.82
N SER A 58 6.98 8.46 9.45
CA SER A 58 7.38 9.83 9.77
C SER A 58 7.34 10.12 11.27
N MET A 59 6.36 9.57 12.01
CA MET A 59 6.26 9.69 13.47
C MET A 59 7.51 9.21 14.21
N LYS A 60 8.24 8.22 13.67
CA LYS A 60 9.52 7.75 14.22
C LYS A 60 10.74 8.51 13.69
N ARG A 61 10.53 9.70 13.10
CA ARG A 61 11.55 10.66 12.63
C ARG A 61 12.55 10.06 11.63
N PHE A 62 12.13 9.05 10.88
CA PHE A 62 13.01 8.23 10.05
C PHE A 62 14.27 7.74 10.79
N GLY A 63 14.14 7.46 12.10
CA GLY A 63 15.25 7.09 12.97
C GLY A 63 16.07 5.95 12.37
N GLY A 64 17.33 6.24 12.06
CA GLY A 64 18.21 5.53 11.12
C GLY A 64 18.67 4.13 11.50
N LYS A 65 17.81 3.26 12.02
CA LYS A 65 18.12 1.83 12.10
C LYS A 65 17.80 1.20 10.75
N LYS A 66 18.83 0.71 10.05
CA LYS A 66 18.67 -0.25 8.95
C LYS A 66 17.92 -1.45 9.52
N TYR A 67 16.62 -1.53 9.23
CA TYR A 67 15.83 -2.70 9.58
C TYR A 67 16.22 -3.82 8.61
N GLY A 68 16.64 -4.96 9.14
CA GLY A 68 16.93 -6.15 8.34
C GLY A 68 15.66 -6.72 7.68
N PRO A 69 15.75 -7.81 6.92
CA PRO A 69 14.57 -8.45 6.35
C PRO A 69 13.58 -8.90 7.44
N THR A 70 12.30 -8.93 7.09
CA THR A 70 11.24 -9.51 7.95
C THR A 70 11.57 -10.97 8.24
N LYS A 71 11.47 -11.37 9.52
CA LYS A 71 11.73 -12.76 9.91
C LYS A 71 10.51 -13.62 9.57
N VAL A 72 10.77 -14.79 9.00
CA VAL A 72 9.76 -15.76 8.59
C VAL A 72 10.01 -17.07 9.32
N ASP A 73 8.96 -17.67 9.91
CA ASP A 73 9.05 -19.00 10.53
C ASP A 73 9.12 -20.12 9.48
N ASN A 74 9.48 -21.34 9.89
CA ASN A 74 9.39 -22.55 9.08
C ASN A 74 7.97 -22.82 8.53
N LYS A 75 6.94 -22.25 9.19
CA LYS A 75 5.53 -22.30 8.79
C LYS A 75 5.11 -21.17 7.84
N GLY A 76 6.02 -20.28 7.45
CA GLY A 76 5.73 -19.14 6.56
C GLY A 76 5.05 -17.95 7.25
N ILE A 77 5.05 -17.90 8.58
CA ILE A 77 4.45 -16.83 9.38
C ILE A 77 5.43 -15.65 9.48
N LEU A 78 4.92 -14.44 9.27
CA LEU A 78 5.70 -13.20 9.36
C LEU A 78 5.75 -12.68 10.79
N TYR A 79 6.94 -12.32 11.27
CA TYR A 79 7.13 -11.67 12.56
C TYR A 79 7.29 -10.16 12.42
N PRO A 80 6.56 -9.36 13.23
CA PRO A 80 6.60 -7.90 13.15
C PRO A 80 7.99 -7.36 13.49
N GLN A 81 8.38 -6.28 12.82
CA GLN A 81 9.59 -5.54 13.15
C GLN A 81 9.30 -4.39 14.14
N LYS A 82 10.34 -3.81 14.74
CA LYS A 82 10.21 -2.79 15.81
C LYS A 82 9.76 -1.39 15.32
N TYR A 83 9.47 -1.22 14.03
CA TYR A 83 8.97 0.05 13.48
C TYR A 83 7.48 0.00 13.20
N LEU A 84 6.86 1.19 13.23
CA LEU A 84 5.44 1.34 12.95
C LEU A 84 5.25 1.36 11.43
N SER A 85 4.40 0.45 10.95
CA SER A 85 3.97 0.30 9.57
C SER A 85 2.64 -0.44 9.64
N VAL A 86 1.76 -0.21 8.67
CA VAL A 86 0.48 -0.92 8.55
C VAL A 86 0.72 -2.43 8.52
N ALA A 87 1.75 -2.88 7.79
CA ALA A 87 2.12 -4.29 7.71
C ALA A 87 2.56 -4.85 9.08
N ASN A 88 3.44 -4.13 9.78
CA ASN A 88 3.92 -4.55 11.11
C ASN A 88 2.80 -4.54 12.14
N LEU A 89 1.89 -3.56 12.08
CA LEU A 89 0.73 -3.49 12.95
C LEU A 89 -0.15 -4.74 12.76
N LEU A 90 -0.48 -5.08 11.50
CA LEU A 90 -1.26 -6.27 11.18
C LEU A 90 -0.58 -7.56 11.68
N THR A 91 0.72 -7.74 11.41
CA THR A 91 1.48 -8.92 11.87
C THR A 91 1.71 -8.96 13.38
N SER A 92 1.60 -7.83 14.08
CA SER A 92 1.72 -7.78 15.54
C SER A 92 0.43 -8.20 16.23
N HIS A 93 -0.73 -7.95 15.62
CA HIS A 93 -2.02 -8.36 16.16
C HIS A 93 -2.44 -9.76 15.69
N PHE A 94 -2.03 -10.16 14.48
CA PHE A 94 -2.43 -11.43 13.86
C PHE A 94 -1.21 -12.21 13.34
N LYS A 95 -1.23 -13.53 13.53
CA LYS A 95 -0.25 -14.43 12.90
C LYS A 95 -0.61 -14.61 11.43
N LEU A 96 0.09 -13.91 10.54
CA LEU A 96 -0.21 -13.87 9.11
C LEU A 96 0.93 -14.45 8.28
N THR A 97 0.56 -15.17 7.21
CA THR A 97 1.47 -15.49 6.12
C THR A 97 1.59 -14.29 5.17
N GLU A 98 2.63 -14.25 4.33
CA GLU A 98 2.78 -13.20 3.33
C GLU A 98 1.57 -13.09 2.40
N LYS A 99 1.04 -14.23 1.93
CA LYS A 99 -0.16 -14.27 1.09
C LYS A 99 -1.36 -13.62 1.77
N SER A 100 -1.60 -13.97 3.04
CA SER A 100 -2.72 -13.43 3.82
C SER A 100 -2.55 -11.93 4.09
N LEU A 101 -1.33 -11.49 4.42
CA LEU A 101 -1.03 -10.08 4.65
C LEU A 101 -1.25 -9.25 3.39
N VAL A 102 -0.74 -9.71 2.24
CA VAL A 102 -0.93 -9.04 0.94
C VAL A 102 -2.41 -8.96 0.58
N LEU A 103 -3.18 -10.04 0.81
CA LEU A 103 -4.63 -10.04 0.58
C LEU A 103 -5.34 -8.98 1.42
N ILE A 104 -5.01 -8.87 2.72
CA ILE A 104 -5.61 -7.86 3.60
C ILE A 104 -5.28 -6.46 3.12
N ILE A 105 -4.03 -6.20 2.70
CA ILE A 105 -3.62 -4.89 2.17
C ILE A 105 -4.37 -4.57 0.87
N TRP A 106 -4.57 -5.56 -0.02
CA TRP A 106 -5.39 -5.38 -1.22
C TRP A 106 -6.85 -5.08 -0.90
N LEU A 107 -7.42 -5.75 0.11
CA LEU A 107 -8.79 -5.46 0.55
C LEU A 107 -8.92 -4.04 1.10
N ILE A 108 -7.97 -3.58 1.91
CA ILE A 108 -7.93 -2.19 2.38
C ILE A 108 -7.87 -1.24 1.18
N GLY A 109 -6.95 -1.46 0.23
CA GLY A 109 -6.85 -0.64 -0.97
C GLY A 109 -8.13 -0.64 -1.82
N ALA A 110 -8.78 -1.80 -1.97
CA ALA A 110 -10.04 -1.92 -2.69
C ALA A 110 -11.18 -1.14 -2.02
N ILE A 111 -11.26 -1.14 -0.68
CA ILE A 111 -12.25 -0.36 0.07
C ILE A 111 -12.09 1.14 -0.21
N PHE A 112 -10.86 1.66 -0.10
CA PHE A 112 -10.59 3.08 -0.40
C PHE A 112 -10.82 3.42 -1.88
N GLY A 113 -10.50 2.50 -2.80
CA GLY A 113 -10.79 2.65 -4.22
C GLY A 113 -12.28 2.72 -4.52
N ILE A 114 -13.09 1.83 -3.94
CA ILE A 114 -14.55 1.83 -4.08
C ILE A 114 -15.13 3.12 -3.49
N MET A 115 -14.66 3.53 -2.30
CA MET A 115 -15.10 4.76 -1.67
C MET A 115 -14.79 6.00 -2.54
N ALA A 116 -13.61 6.06 -3.14
CA ALA A 116 -13.24 7.13 -4.07
C ALA A 116 -14.16 7.16 -5.30
N ILE A 117 -14.53 6.00 -5.87
CA ILE A 117 -15.45 5.91 -7.00
C ILE A 117 -16.85 6.41 -6.61
N ILE A 118 -17.38 5.98 -5.46
CA ILE A 118 -18.70 6.39 -4.96
C ILE A 118 -18.73 7.91 -4.77
N ILE A 119 -17.71 8.48 -4.12
CA ILE A 119 -17.63 9.92 -3.88
C ILE A 119 -17.52 10.67 -5.21
N THR A 120 -16.71 10.19 -6.14
CA THR A 120 -16.60 10.80 -7.49
C THR A 120 -17.95 10.82 -8.18
N TYR A 121 -18.69 9.72 -8.15
CA TYR A 121 -20.02 9.64 -8.75
C TYR A 121 -20.97 10.66 -8.10
N LEU A 122 -21.00 10.74 -6.78
CA LEU A 122 -21.85 11.68 -6.05
C LEU A 122 -21.49 13.15 -6.32
N VAL A 123 -20.22 13.48 -6.50
CA VAL A 123 -19.75 14.87 -6.72
C VAL A 123 -19.89 15.31 -8.18
N VAL A 124 -19.79 14.38 -9.14
CA VAL A 124 -19.82 14.71 -10.57
C VAL A 124 -21.24 14.66 -11.14
N VAL A 125 -22.13 13.84 -10.57
CA VAL A 125 -23.50 13.66 -11.07
C VAL A 125 -24.52 14.59 -10.38
N ASN A 126 -24.23 15.05 -9.15
CA ASN A 126 -24.94 16.19 -8.55
C ASN A 126 -24.30 17.51 -8.99
#